data_AF-A0A9X5E5U2-F1
#
_entry.id   AF-A0A9X5E5U2-F1
#
_cell.length_a   1.000
_cell.length_b   1.000
_cell.length_c   1.000
_cell.angle_alpha   90.00
_cell.angle_beta   90.00
_cell.angle_gamma   90.00
#
_symmetry.space_group_name_H-M   'P 1'
#
loop_
_entity.id
_entity.type
_entity.pdbx_description
1 polymer ?
#
loop_
_entity_poly.entity_id
_entity_poly.type
_entity_poly.pdbx_seq_one_letter_code
_entity_poly.pdbx_strand_id
1 'polypeptide(L)' 'MAIPKFCKHQIVHFIGGTGTIKGRRASAGAWLYTIEMAQGPEPEMGGIGSETIILLYEADLQS' A
#
# COMPACT_ATOMS: atom_id res chain seq x y z
N MET A 1 10.40 -10.06 -17.90
CA MET A 1 9.92 -9.61 -16.57
C MET A 1 9.52 -8.15 -16.71
N ALA A 2 8.29 -7.79 -16.35
CA ALA A 2 7.83 -6.40 -16.42
C ALA A 2 8.59 -5.55 -15.39
N ILE A 3 8.93 -4.31 -15.73
CA ILE A 3 9.58 -3.38 -14.81
C ILE A 3 8.50 -2.86 -13.85
N PRO A 4 8.72 -2.89 -12.52
CA PRO A 4 7.75 -2.38 -11.55
C PRO A 4 7.54 -0.88 -11.74
N LYS A 5 6.28 -0.45 -11.84
CA LYS A 5 5.90 0.96 -12.03
C LYS A 5 6.19 1.80 -10.81
N PHE A 6 6.01 1.23 -9.62
CA PHE A 6 6.18 1.93 -8.34
C PHE A 6 7.40 1.46 -7.53
N CYS A 7 7.93 2.39 -6.72
CA CYS A 7 9.12 2.21 -5.90
C CYS A 7 8.80 2.10 -4.40
N LYS A 8 9.73 1.53 -3.64
CA LYS A 8 9.62 1.48 -2.17
C LYS A 8 9.69 2.91 -1.60
N HIS A 9 8.90 3.17 -0.56
CA HIS A 9 8.65 4.47 0.07
C HIS A 9 7.96 5.51 -0.83
N GLN A 10 7.38 5.10 -1.95
CA GLN A 10 6.54 5.97 -2.75
C GLN A 10 5.12 6.00 -2.20
N ILE A 11 4.52 7.19 -2.17
CA ILE A 11 3.10 7.38 -1.85
C ILE A 11 2.29 7.01 -3.09
N VAL A 12 1.23 6.23 -2.88
CA VAL A 12 0.31 5.77 -3.93
C VAL A 12 -1.13 5.92 -3.47
N HIS A 13 -1.99 6.18 -4.43
CA HIS A 13 -3.43 6.30 -4.28
C HIS A 13 -4.12 5.05 -4.82
N PHE A 14 -5.19 4.62 -4.16
CA PHE A 14 -6.01 3.48 -4.58
C PHE A 14 -7.44 3.65 -4.06
N ILE A 15 -8.34 2.78 -4.50
CA ILE A 15 -9.72 2.77 -4.02
C ILE A 15 -9.72 2.37 -2.54
N GLY A 16 -9.92 3.34 -1.65
CA GLY A 16 -9.86 3.15 -0.19
C GLY A 16 -8.96 4.15 0.51
N GLY A 17 -8.10 4.87 -0.21
CA GLY A 17 -7.31 5.95 0.37
C GLY A 17 -5.93 6.11 -0.28
N THR A 18 -4.99 6.55 0.55
CA THR A 18 -3.60 6.78 0.15
C THR A 18 -2.70 6.03 1.12
N GLY A 19 -1.61 5.46 0.62
CA GLY A 19 -0.65 4.74 1.44
C GLY A 19 0.75 4.77 0.86
N THR A 20 1.71 4.25 1.62
CA THR A 20 3.12 4.21 1.25
C THR A 20 3.56 2.80 0.93
N ILE A 21 4.24 2.61 -0.21
CA ILE A 21 4.76 1.30 -0.59
C ILE A 21 5.90 0.89 0.34
N LYS A 22 5.74 -0.24 1.03
CA LYS A 22 6.77 -0.86 1.87
C LYS A 22 7.49 -2.01 1.17
N GLY A 23 6.85 -2.64 0.19
CA GLY A 23 7.42 -3.77 -0.52
C GLY A 23 6.77 -4.02 -1.87
N ARG A 24 7.44 -4.81 -2.70
CA ARG A 24 6.93 -5.28 -3.99
C ARG A 24 7.39 -6.70 -4.26
N ARG A 25 6.52 -7.52 -4.82
CA ARG A 25 6.83 -8.89 -5.26
C ARG A 25 6.19 -9.16 -6.62
N ALA A 26 6.87 -9.97 -7.44
CA ALA A 26 6.29 -10.44 -8.69
C ALA A 26 5.25 -11.54 -8.40
N SER A 27 4.10 -11.49 -9.08
CA SER A 27 3.03 -12.48 -8.95
C SER A 27 2.37 -12.73 -10.30
N ALA A 28 2.52 -13.93 -10.86
CA ALA A 28 1.84 -14.41 -12.08
C ALA A 28 1.81 -13.41 -13.26
N GLY A 29 2.91 -12.68 -13.51
CA GLY A 29 3.02 -11.70 -14.60
C GLY A 29 2.60 -10.28 -14.24
N ALA A 30 2.14 -10.04 -13.02
CA ALA A 30 1.86 -8.73 -12.45
C ALA A 30 2.80 -8.41 -11.26
N TRP A 31 2.74 -7.17 -10.78
CA TRP A 31 3.39 -6.75 -9.54
C TRP A 31 2.36 -6.62 -8.43
N LEU A 32 2.68 -7.18 -7.26
CA LEU A 32 1.92 -7.02 -6.03
C LEU A 32 2.72 -6.13 -5.08
N TYR A 33 2.05 -5.15 -4.50
CA TYR A 33 2.65 -4.13 -3.66
C TYR A 33 2.10 -4.22 -2.24
N THR A 34 3.01 -4.13 -1.28
CA THR A 34 2.68 -3.99 0.15
C THR A 34 2.60 -2.51 0.47
N ILE A 35 1.43 -2.05 0.90
CA ILE A 35 1.15 -0.64 1.14
C ILE A 35 0.75 -0.48 2.59
N GLU A 36 1.39 0.48 3.26
CA GLU A 36 1.06 0.87 4.62
C GLU A 36 0.22 2.15 4.56
N MET A 37 -0.99 2.10 5.11
CA MET A 37 -1.85 3.28 5.20
C MET A 37 -1.49 4.08 6.46
N ALA A 38 -1.44 5.42 6.32
CA ALA A 38 -1.33 6.29 7.47
C ALA A 38 -2.61 6.18 8.31
N GLN A 39 -2.47 5.88 9.59
CA GLN A 39 -3.60 5.82 10.50
C GLN A 39 -4.18 7.23 10.67
N GLY A 40 -5.49 7.37 10.50
CA GLY A 40 -6.19 8.58 10.95
C GLY A 40 -5.98 8.79 12.46
N PRO A 41 -6.31 9.98 13.00
CA PRO A 41 -6.16 10.23 14.43
C PRO A 41 -6.83 9.12 15.24
N GLU A 42 -6.06 8.53 16.14
CA GLU A 42 -6.47 7.45 17.01
C GLU A 42 -7.72 7.90 17.80
N PRO A 43 -8.85 7.17 17.76
CA PRO A 43 -10.01 7.55 18.57
C PRO A 43 -9.63 7.48 20.06
N GLU A 44 -10.01 8.50 20.84
CA GLU A 44 -9.58 8.77 22.23
C GLU A 44 -9.86 7.65 23.27
N MET A 45 -10.38 6.49 22.88
CA MET A 45 -10.60 5.34 23.77
C MET A 45 -10.15 4.02 23.13
N GLY A 46 -8.93 3.60 23.44
CA GLY A 46 -8.56 2.18 23.57
C GLY A 46 -8.51 1.33 22.30
N GLY A 47 -8.33 1.90 21.11
CA GLY A 47 -8.13 1.14 19.88
C GLY A 47 -6.65 0.91 19.61
N ILE A 48 -6.20 -0.35 19.63
CA ILE A 48 -4.84 -0.76 19.25
C ILE A 48 -4.44 -0.06 17.94
N GLY A 49 -3.45 0.85 17.99
CA GLY A 49 -2.85 1.47 16.83
C GLY A 49 -2.33 0.40 15.87
N SER A 50 -3.15 0.07 14.88
CA SER A 50 -2.91 -1.03 13.95
C SER A 50 -2.51 -0.40 12.64
N GLU A 51 -1.21 -0.22 12.45
CA GLU A 51 -0.60 0.02 11.14
C GLU A 51 -1.24 -0.94 10.14
N THR A 52 -2.10 -0.41 9.26
CA THR A 52 -2.87 -1.24 8.35
C THR A 52 -2.04 -1.47 7.10
N ILE A 53 -1.54 -2.70 6.98
CA ILE A 53 -0.80 -3.16 5.81
C ILE A 53 -1.78 -3.85 4.86
N ILE A 54 -1.86 -3.36 3.63
CA ILE A 54 -2.65 -3.97 2.57
C ILE A 54 -1.75 -4.46 1.44
N LEU A 55 -2.28 -5.40 0.66
CA LEU A 55 -1.65 -5.96 -0.51
C LEU A 55 -2.54 -5.67 -1.72
N LEU A 56 -2.03 -4.86 -2.65
CA LEU A 56 -2.76 -4.50 -3.86
C LEU A 56 -1.92 -4.82 -5.10
N TYR A 57 -2.59 -5.10 -6.22
CA TYR A 57 -1.92 -5.25 -7.50
C TYR A 57 -1.54 -3.89 -8.06
N GLU A 58 -0.53 -3.88 -8.93
CA GLU A 58 -0.10 -2.67 -9.65
C GLU A 58 -1.24 -1.97 -10.41
N ALA A 59 -2.22 -2.73 -10.89
CA ALA A 59 -3.38 -2.21 -11.62
C ALA A 59 -4.33 -1.40 -10.73
N ASP A 60 -4.36 -1.66 -9.43
CA ASP A 60 -5.22 -0.97 -8.46
C ASP A 60 -4.57 0.31 -7.90
N LEU A 61 -3.33 0.61 -8.32
CA LEU A 61 -2.52 1.71 -7.79
C LEU A 61 -2.34 2.85 -8.79
N GLN A 62 -2.29 4.06 -8.24
CA GLN A 62 -2.06 5.32 -8.94
C GLN A 62 -0.97 6.13 -8.22
N SER A 63 -0.15 6.85 -8.99
CA SER A 63 0.92 7.73 -8.47
C SER A 63 0.39 9.13 -8.20
#